data_AF-A0A0N1AU24-F1
#
_entry.id   AF-A0A0N1AU24-F1
#
_cell.length_a   1.000
_cell.length_b   1.000
_cell.length_c   1.000
_cell.angle_alpha   90.00
_cell.angle_beta   90.00
_cell.angle_gamma   90.00
#
_symmetry.space_group_name_H-M   'P 1'
#
loop_
_entity.id
_entity.type
_entity.pdbx_description
1 polymer ?
#
loop_
_entity_poly.entity_id
_entity_poly.type
_entity_poly.pdbx_seq_one_letter_code
_entity_poly.pdbx_strand_id
1 'polypeptide(L)'
;PQPSTSFFYLAIVGFIGSNLLGPFFWTPFTPLGWGLMLALCCTGIIGHLSLIKAYENLDAVIVQPISYWQLVLGAMIAVTVFGEVLRWNTVVGAVIVVGAGLFTVWREWVVSRRAKRAEEEARV
;
A
#
# COMPACT_ATOMS: atom_id res chain seq x y z
N PRO A 1 19.54 -0.34 -11.48
CA PRO A 1 18.49 0.39 -12.22
C PRO A 1 18.32 1.81 -11.65
N GLN A 2 18.45 2.85 -12.48
CA GLN A 2 18.43 4.23 -11.99
C GLN A 2 17.00 4.60 -11.54
N PRO A 3 16.77 5.09 -10.33
CA PRO A 3 15.42 5.37 -9.80
C PRO A 3 14.62 6.36 -10.66
N SER A 4 15.27 7.21 -11.46
CA SER A 4 14.59 8.21 -12.31
C SER A 4 13.69 7.61 -13.39
N THR A 5 14.04 6.46 -13.97
CA THR A 5 13.23 5.84 -15.04
C THR A 5 11.94 5.25 -14.50
N SER A 6 11.96 4.64 -13.31
CA SER A 6 10.76 4.12 -12.65
C SER A 6 9.76 5.23 -12.32
N PHE A 7 10.23 6.40 -11.86
CA PHE A 7 9.37 7.56 -11.62
C PHE A 7 8.78 8.11 -12.90
N PHE A 8 9.59 8.21 -13.95
CA PHE A 8 9.14 8.71 -15.24
C PHE A 8 8.01 7.85 -15.81
N TYR A 9 8.14 6.52 -15.74
CA TYR A 9 7.09 5.58 -16.16
C TYR A 9 5.81 5.71 -15.30
N LEU A 10 5.92 5.76 -13.97
CA LEU A 10 4.77 5.95 -13.07
C LEU A 10 4.02 7.26 -13.37
N ALA A 11 4.75 8.36 -13.55
CA ALA A 11 4.17 9.66 -13.82
C ALA A 11 3.48 9.72 -15.19
N ILE A 12 4.12 9.19 -16.25
CA ILE A 12 3.53 9.16 -17.60
C ILE A 12 2.29 8.28 -17.66
N VAL A 13 2.33 7.08 -17.07
CA VAL A 13 1.18 6.18 -17.06
C VAL A 13 0.01 6.80 -16.29
N GLY A 14 0.29 7.41 -15.13
CA GLY A 14 -0.71 8.15 -14.35
C GLY A 14 -1.31 9.34 -15.10
N PHE A 15 -0.48 10.12 -15.80
CA PHE A 15 -0.90 11.25 -16.61
C PHE A 15 -1.79 10.83 -17.80
N ILE A 16 -1.37 9.81 -18.56
CA ILE A 16 -2.15 9.31 -19.69
C ILE A 16 -3.48 8.69 -19.22
N GLY A 17 -3.45 7.88 -18.16
CA GLY A 17 -4.65 7.26 -17.61
C GLY A 17 -5.66 8.30 -17.10
N SER A 18 -5.19 9.26 -16.29
CA SER A 18 -6.07 10.33 -15.78
C SER A 18 -6.65 11.22 -16.87
N ASN A 19 -5.87 11.57 -17.91
CA ASN A 19 -6.36 12.42 -19.00
C ASN A 19 -7.40 11.72 -19.89
N LEU A 20 -7.34 10.39 -20.00
CA LEU A 20 -8.30 9.61 -20.79
C LEU A 20 -9.62 9.36 -20.04
N LEU A 21 -9.56 9.15 -18.72
CA LEU A 21 -10.72 8.86 -17.87
C LEU A 21 -11.39 10.12 -17.29
N GLY A 22 -10.62 11.18 -17.05
CA GLY A 22 -11.06 12.42 -16.40
C GLY A 22 -12.25 13.12 -17.04
N PRO A 23 -12.35 13.22 -18.39
CA PRO A 23 -13.48 13.88 -19.05
C PRO A 23 -14.82 13.15 -18.89
N PHE A 24 -14.81 11.83 -18.70
CA PHE A 24 -16.01 11.00 -18.74
C PHE A 24 -16.73 10.87 -17.39
N PHE A 25 -16.03 11.07 -16.27
CA PHE A 25 -16.55 10.89 -14.91
C PHE A 25 -16.43 12.14 -14.02
N TRP A 26 -16.28 13.31 -14.64
CA TRP A 26 -16.11 14.57 -13.91
C TRP A 26 -17.34 14.88 -13.06
N THR A 27 -17.18 14.85 -11.74
CA THR A 27 -18.19 15.28 -10.77
C THR A 27 -17.69 16.52 -10.04
N PRO A 28 -18.55 17.54 -9.80
CA PRO A 28 -18.13 18.74 -9.10
C PRO A 28 -17.76 18.40 -7.66
N PHE A 29 -16.47 18.58 -7.32
CA PHE A 29 -15.96 18.33 -5.98
C PHE A 29 -16.47 19.39 -4.99
N THR A 30 -16.92 18.94 -3.82
CA THR A 30 -17.14 19.81 -2.66
C THR A 30 -15.79 20.36 -2.15
N PRO A 31 -15.77 21.52 -1.44
CA PRO A 31 -14.53 22.11 -0.91
C PRO A 31 -13.72 21.16 0.01
N LEU A 32 -14.42 20.30 0.77
CA LEU A 32 -13.80 19.26 1.57
C LEU A 32 -13.16 18.17 0.70
N GLY A 33 -13.77 17.83 -0.44
CA GLY A 33 -13.26 16.86 -1.40
C GLY A 33 -11.92 17.28 -2.01
N TRP A 34 -11.70 18.58 -2.24
CA TRP A 34 -10.41 19.11 -2.68
C TRP A 34 -9.31 18.88 -1.66
N GLY A 35 -9.57 19.13 -0.38
CA GLY A 35 -8.61 18.90 0.69
C GLY A 35 -8.22 17.43 0.83
N LEU A 36 -9.21 16.53 0.78
CA LEU A 36 -8.99 15.08 0.83
C LEU A 36 -8.25 14.56 -0.41
N MET A 37 -8.56 15.08 -1.60
CA MET A 37 -7.86 14.72 -2.84
C MET A 37 -6.38 15.13 -2.79
N LEU A 38 -6.09 16.34 -2.31
CA LEU A 38 -4.73 16.83 -2.17
C LEU A 38 -3.96 15.99 -1.13
N ALA A 39 -4.56 15.71 0.02
CA ALA A 39 -3.97 14.83 1.03
C ALA A 39 -3.69 13.43 0.49
N LEU A 40 -4.63 12.84 -0.27
CA LEU A 40 -4.49 11.53 -0.90
C LEU A 40 -3.35 11.52 -1.94
N CYS A 41 -3.26 12.54 -2.79
CA CYS A 41 -2.16 12.69 -3.75
C CYS A 41 -0.80 12.84 -3.04
N CYS A 42 -0.70 13.72 -2.05
CA CYS A 42 0.56 13.94 -1.32
C CYS A 42 1.01 12.67 -0.60
N THR A 43 0.11 12.00 0.13
CA THR A 43 0.43 10.75 0.84
C THR A 43 0.78 9.62 -0.12
N GLY A 44 0.08 9.50 -1.26
CA GLY A 44 0.38 8.52 -2.31
C GLY A 44 1.77 8.74 -2.93
N ILE A 45 2.11 9.98 -3.28
CA ILE A 45 3.43 10.34 -3.82
C ILE A 45 4.53 10.03 -2.81
N ILE A 46 4.36 10.44 -1.54
CA ILE A 46 5.33 10.18 -0.47
C ILE A 46 5.50 8.67 -0.24
N GLY A 47 4.39 7.91 -0.24
CA GLY A 47 4.41 6.45 -0.08
C GLY A 47 5.16 5.75 -1.21
N HIS A 48 4.86 6.10 -2.46
CA HIS A 48 5.58 5.55 -3.61
C HIS A 48 7.07 5.94 -3.62
N LEU A 49 7.39 7.18 -3.29
CA LEU A 49 8.78 7.65 -3.19
C LEU A 49 9.57 6.88 -2.13
N SER A 50 8.96 6.68 -0.96
CA SER A 50 9.56 5.92 0.14
C SER A 50 9.79 4.47 -0.25
N LEU A 51 8.83 3.83 -0.92
CA LEU A 51 8.93 2.45 -1.36
C LEU A 51 10.03 2.26 -2.42
N ILE A 52 10.11 3.16 -3.40
CA ILE A 52 11.14 3.10 -4.45
C ILE A 52 12.54 3.26 -3.83
N LYS A 53 12.72 4.19 -2.89
CA LYS A 53 13.99 4.33 -2.16
C LYS A 53 14.30 3.14 -1.25
N ALA A 54 13.29 2.47 -0.69
CA ALA A 54 13.48 1.27 0.12
C ALA A 54 14.01 0.11 -0.74
N TYR A 55 13.45 -0.09 -1.94
CA TYR A 55 13.94 -1.08 -2.92
C TYR A 55 15.36 -0.81 -3.42
N GLU A 56 15.84 0.44 -3.32
CA GLU A 56 17.20 0.80 -3.73
C GLU A 56 18.26 0.43 -2.67
N ASN A 57 17.86 0.35 -1.38
CA ASN A 57 18.78 0.12 -0.26
C ASN A 57 18.65 -1.27 0.39
N LEU A 58 17.54 -1.98 0.20
CA LEU A 58 17.29 -3.31 0.76
C LEU A 58 17.11 -4.36 -0.34
N ASP A 59 17.60 -5.59 -0.10
CA ASP A 59 17.32 -6.74 -0.96
C ASP A 59 15.81 -6.90 -1.16
N ALA A 60 15.39 -7.09 -2.41
CA ALA A 60 13.97 -7.14 -2.81
C ALA A 60 13.14 -8.14 -1.99
N VAL A 61 13.77 -9.17 -1.41
CA VAL A 61 13.17 -10.20 -0.56
C VAL A 61 12.69 -9.65 0.79
N ILE A 62 13.36 -8.63 1.35
CA ILE A 62 13.03 -8.04 2.65
C ILE A 62 11.88 -7.02 2.50
N VAL A 63 11.72 -6.42 1.33
CA VAL A 63 10.69 -5.40 1.07
C VAL A 63 9.34 -6.03 0.67
N GLN A 64 9.36 -7.27 0.16
CA GLN A 64 8.16 -8.00 -0.26
C GLN A 64 7.06 -8.10 0.83
N PRO A 65 7.37 -8.38 2.12
CA PRO A 65 6.39 -8.40 3.21
C PRO A 65 5.71 -7.05 3.48
N ILE A 66 6.42 -5.93 3.33
CA ILE A 66 5.89 -4.57 3.55
C ILE A 66 4.73 -4.25 2.60
N SER A 67 4.83 -4.68 1.33
CA SER A 67 3.78 -4.44 0.34
C SER A 67 2.47 -5.16 0.68
N TYR A 68 2.53 -6.35 1.28
CA TYR A 68 1.33 -7.05 1.77
C TYR A 68 0.71 -6.35 2.98
N TRP A 69 1.54 -5.81 3.88
CA TRP A 69 1.07 -5.03 5.02
C TRP A 69 0.40 -3.71 4.60
N GLN A 70 0.94 -3.05 3.58
CA GLN A 70 0.37 -1.83 3.00
C GLN A 70 -1.06 -2.06 2.47
N LEU A 71 -1.31 -3.18 1.79
CA LEU A 71 -2.65 -3.53 1.29
C LEU A 71 -3.68 -3.67 2.42
N VAL A 72 -3.27 -4.27 3.54
CA VAL A 72 -4.12 -4.49 4.73
C VAL A 72 -4.47 -3.17 5.39
N LEU A 73 -3.47 -2.32 5.65
CA LEU A 73 -3.69 -1.00 6.24
C LEU A 73 -4.53 -0.10 5.34
N GLY A 74 -4.29 -0.12 4.03
CA GLY A 74 -5.07 0.62 3.04
C GLY A 74 -6.56 0.26 3.10
N ALA A 75 -6.87 -1.04 3.19
CA ALA A 75 -8.25 -1.50 3.35
C ALA A 75 -8.86 -1.11 4.70
N MET A 76 -8.09 -1.17 5.79
CA MET A 76 -8.55 -0.73 7.11
C MET A 76 -8.91 0.76 7.11
N ILE A 77 -8.07 1.60 6.50
CA ILE A 77 -8.31 3.04 6.35
C ILE A 77 -9.52 3.31 5.46
N ALA A 78 -9.67 2.59 4.35
CA ALA A 78 -10.83 2.72 3.46
C ALA A 78 -12.16 2.52 4.20
N VAL A 79 -12.27 1.45 5.00
CA VAL A 79 -13.50 1.15 5.75
C VAL A 79 -13.73 2.13 6.90
N THR A 80 -12.69 2.50 7.64
CA THR A 80 -12.81 3.32 8.86
C THR A 80 -12.94 4.81 8.58
N VAL A 81 -12.22 5.34 7.58
CA VAL A 81 -12.15 6.78 7.30
C VAL A 81 -13.19 7.21 6.28
N PHE A 82 -13.44 6.40 5.23
CA PHE A 82 -14.41 6.76 4.20
C PHE A 82 -15.83 6.28 4.52
N GLY A 83 -16.01 5.48 5.58
CA GLY A 83 -17.33 5.08 6.09
C GLY A 83 -18.20 4.39 5.05
N GLU A 84 -17.57 3.73 4.07
CA GLU A 84 -18.24 3.18 2.91
C GLU A 84 -19.29 2.16 3.37
N VAL A 85 -20.54 2.28 2.89
CA VAL A 85 -21.64 1.45 3.41
C VAL A 85 -21.52 0.05 2.81
N LEU A 86 -20.86 -0.83 3.57
CA LEU A 86 -20.57 -2.20 3.17
C LEU A 86 -21.88 -3.01 3.02
N ARG A 87 -22.27 -3.29 1.77
CA ARG A 87 -23.22 -4.38 1.47
C ARG A 87 -22.60 -5.72 1.88
N TRP A 88 -23.42 -6.75 2.05
CA TRP A 88 -22.98 -8.08 2.54
C TRP A 88 -21.74 -8.63 1.81
N ASN A 89 -21.62 -8.42 0.50
CA ASN A 89 -20.44 -8.76 -0.30
C ASN A 89 -19.15 -8.09 0.22
N THR A 90 -19.22 -6.80 0.51
CA THR A 90 -18.08 -6.01 0.97
C THR A 90 -17.70 -6.35 2.42
N VAL A 91 -18.65 -6.78 3.26
CA VAL A 91 -18.38 -7.32 4.61
C VAL A 91 -17.52 -8.58 4.53
N VAL A 92 -17.86 -9.50 3.63
CA VAL A 92 -17.09 -10.74 3.42
C VAL A 92 -15.67 -10.41 2.92
N GLY A 93 -15.55 -9.49 1.97
CA GLY A 93 -14.26 -8.99 1.50
C GLY A 93 -13.42 -8.36 2.61
N ALA A 94 -14.03 -7.54 3.47
CA ALA A 94 -13.36 -6.90 4.60
C ALA A 94 -12.83 -7.93 5.62
N VAL A 95 -13.61 -8.97 5.94
CA VAL A 95 -13.17 -10.04 6.84
C VAL A 95 -11.97 -10.79 6.26
N ILE A 96 -11.95 -11.06 4.95
CA ILE A 96 -10.82 -11.72 4.28
C ILE A 96 -9.57 -10.83 4.35
N VAL A 97 -9.69 -9.52 4.09
CA VAL A 97 -8.54 -8.60 4.15
C VAL A 97 -8.01 -8.44 5.57
N VAL A 98 -8.88 -8.29 6.57
CA VAL A 98 -8.49 -8.25 7.99
C VAL A 98 -7.82 -9.57 8.41
N GLY A 99 -8.37 -10.71 7.98
CA GLY A 99 -7.80 -12.03 8.24
C GLY A 99 -6.42 -12.24 7.60
N ALA A 100 -6.24 -11.82 6.35
CA ALA A 100 -4.95 -11.85 5.66
C ALA A 100 -3.92 -10.92 6.33
N GLY A 101 -4.37 -9.77 6.84
CA GLY A 101 -3.57 -8.86 7.66
C GLY A 101 -3.04 -9.50 8.92
N LEU A 102 -3.93 -10.10 9.70
CA LEU A 102 -3.57 -10.77 10.94
C LEU A 102 -2.64 -11.97 10.69
N PHE A 103 -2.88 -12.73 9.62
CA PHE A 103 -2.02 -13.84 9.21
C PHE A 103 -0.60 -13.38 8.84
N THR A 104 -0.47 -12.21 8.20
CA THR A 104 0.84 -11.66 7.81
C THR A 104 1.67 -11.27 9.03
N VAL A 105 1.06 -10.59 10.01
CA VAL A 105 1.73 -10.24 11.29
C VAL A 105 2.18 -11.50 12.01
N TRP A 106 1.30 -12.51 12.08
CA TRP A 106 1.63 -13.78 12.72
C TRP A 106 2.78 -14.50 12.01
N ARG A 107 2.80 -14.51 10.67
CA ARG A 107 3.89 -15.09 9.87
C ARG A 107 5.22 -14.39 10.14
N GLU A 108 5.24 -13.07 10.18
CA GLU A 108 6.46 -12.29 10.43
C GLU A 108 7.01 -12.53 11.85
N TRP A 109 6.10 -12.67 12.84
CA TRP A 109 6.47 -13.05 14.20
C TRP A 109 7.08 -14.46 14.27
N VAL A 110 6.59 -15.40 13.46
CA VAL A 110 7.14 -16.75 13.36
C VAL A 110 8.47 -16.79 12.62
N VAL A 111 8.62 -16.06 11.52
CA VAL A 111 9.86 -16.02 10.72
C VAL A 111 10.98 -15.32 11.48
N SER A 112 10.70 -14.20 12.15
CA SER A 112 11.68 -13.51 13.00
C SER A 112 12.16 -14.36 14.18
N ARG A 113 11.28 -15.19 14.75
CA ARG A 113 11.67 -16.19 15.78
C ARG A 113 12.58 -17.29 15.22
N ARG A 114 12.33 -17.76 14.00
CA ARG A 114 13.18 -18.77 13.36
C ARG A 114 14.55 -18.23 13.01
N ALA A 115 14.63 -16.98 12.55
CA ALA A 115 15.89 -16.30 12.26
C ALA A 115 16.76 -16.14 13.52
N LYS A 116 16.16 -15.68 14.63
CA LYS A 116 16.88 -15.56 15.92
C LYS A 116 17.42 -16.89 16.44
N ARG A 117 16.65 -17.97 16.27
CA ARG A 117 17.05 -19.31 16.71
C ARG A 117 18.21 -19.90 15.88
N ALA A 118 18.24 -19.61 14.59
CA ALA A 118 19.32 -20.02 13.70
C ALA A 118 20.63 -19.24 13.97
N GLU A 119 20.55 -17.96 14.34
CA GLU A 119 21.71 -17.18 14.79
C GLU A 119 22.26 -17.68 16.13
N GLU A 120 21.40 -18.10 17.08
CA GLU A 120 21.84 -18.73 18.33
C GLU A 120 22.55 -20.08 18.09
N GLU A 121 22.01 -20.95 17.22
CA GLU A 121 22.65 -22.23 16.88
C GLU A 121 23.97 -22.07 16.11
N ALA A 122 24.13 -21.02 15.30
CA ALA A 122 25.39 -20.75 14.58
C ALA A 122 26.48 -20.13 15.47
N ARG A 123 26.13 -19.68 16.68
CA ARG A 123 27.03 -19.02 17.64
C ARG A 123 27.52 -19.96 18.75
N VAL A 124 26.94 -21.16 18.84
CA VAL A 124 27.30 -22.25 19.77
C VAL A 124 28.19 -23.25 19.06
#